data_AF-A0A494V1E2-F1
#
_entry.id   AF-A0A494V1E2-F1
#
_cell.length_a   1.000
_cell.length_b   1.000
_cell.length_c   1.000
_cell.angle_alpha   90.00
_cell.angle_beta   90.00
_cell.angle_gamma   90.00
#
_symmetry.space_group_name_H-M   'P 1'
#
loop_
_entity.id
_entity.type
_entity.pdbx_description
1 polymer ?
#
loop_
_entity_poly.entity_id
_entity_poly.type
_entity_poly.pdbx_seq_one_letter_code
_entity_poly.pdbx_strand_id
1 'polypeptide(L)' 'MGAEALAGLVAWAIGCRLALGAPTAVRVSLPTLLVVVATVWLAWWLFATRGTLDGYPGDSGLCPVSNVPPQWPDWIPA' A
#
# COMPACT_ATOMS: atom_id res chain seq x y z
N MET A 1 -16.55 17.99 2.80
CA MET A 1 -17.57 17.44 1.88
C MET A 1 -17.32 17.78 0.41
N GLY A 2 -16.99 19.02 0.03
CA GLY A 2 -16.75 19.38 -1.38
C GLY A 2 -15.50 18.78 -2.03
N ALA A 3 -14.38 18.66 -1.29
CA ALA A 3 -13.13 18.12 -1.83
C ALA A 3 -13.19 16.62 -2.15
N GLU A 4 -13.82 15.83 -1.27
CA GLU A 4 -14.09 14.39 -1.47
C GLU A 4 -14.96 14.14 -2.71
N ALA A 5 -16.02 14.94 -2.88
CA ALA A 5 -16.90 14.84 -4.05
C ALA A 5 -16.17 15.21 -5.35
N LEU A 6 -15.30 16.22 -5.31
CA LEU A 6 -14.48 16.62 -6.45
C LEU A 6 -13.46 15.52 -6.81
N ALA A 7 -12.81 14.93 -5.81
CA ALA A 7 -11.88 13.81 -6.00
C ALA A 7 -12.59 12.59 -6.61
N GLY A 8 -13.79 12.26 -6.13
CA GLY A 8 -14.62 11.19 -6.69
C GLY A 8 -14.98 11.43 -8.16
N LEU A 9 -15.38 12.65 -8.52
CA LEU A 9 -15.72 13.02 -9.90
C LEU A 9 -14.50 13.00 -10.83
N VAL A 10 -13.34 13.47 -10.36
CA VAL A 10 -12.09 13.45 -11.11
C VAL A 10 -11.62 12.02 -11.33
N ALA A 11 -11.65 11.17 -10.30
CA ALA A 11 -11.32 9.76 -10.41
C ALA A 11 -12.25 9.03 -11.39
N TRP A 12 -13.55 9.33 -11.35
CA TRP A 12 -14.53 8.76 -12.28
C TRP A 12 -14.28 9.20 -13.72
N ALA A 13 -14.05 10.49 -13.96
CA ALA A 13 -13.77 11.03 -15.30
C ALA A 13 -12.46 10.45 -15.88
N ILE A 14 -11.42 10.30 -15.06
CA ILE A 14 -10.15 9.66 -15.45
C ILE A 14 -10.40 8.18 -15.78
N GLY A 15 -11.15 7.46 -14.95
CA GLY A 15 -11.52 6.07 -15.17
C GLY A 15 -12.29 5.87 -16.48
N CYS A 16 -13.29 6.71 -16.75
CA CYS A 16 -14.07 6.68 -18.00
C CYS A 16 -13.19 6.99 -19.22
N ARG A 17 -12.32 8.00 -19.14
CA ARG A 17 -11.43 8.39 -20.24
C ARG A 17 -10.40 7.30 -20.54
N LEU A 18 -9.83 6.68 -19.50
CA LEU A 18 -8.97 5.52 -19.64
C LEU A 18 -9.74 4.34 -20.24
N ALA A 19 -10.97 4.05 -19.78
CA ALA A 19 -11.76 2.94 -20.32
C ALA A 19 -12.18 3.12 -21.80
N LEU A 20 -12.44 4.35 -22.24
CA LEU A 20 -12.87 4.65 -23.62
C LEU A 20 -11.70 4.72 -24.61
N GLY A 21 -10.52 5.17 -24.18
CA GLY A 21 -9.34 5.32 -25.04
C GLY A 21 -8.30 4.21 -24.90
N ALA A 22 -8.39 3.34 -23.89
CA ALA A 22 -7.35 2.35 -23.64
C ALA A 22 -7.49 1.11 -24.54
N PRO A 23 -6.35 0.55 -24.99
CA PRO A 23 -6.30 -0.73 -25.68
C PRO A 23 -7.02 -1.82 -24.87
N THR A 24 -7.66 -2.77 -25.56
CA THR A 24 -8.42 -3.87 -24.94
C THR A 24 -7.63 -4.60 -23.85
N ALA A 25 -6.33 -4.80 -24.05
CA ALA A 25 -5.44 -5.42 -23.06
C ALA A 25 -5.45 -4.67 -21.71
N VAL A 26 -5.40 -3.33 -21.74
CA VAL A 26 -5.43 -2.50 -20.53
C VAL A 26 -6.78 -2.58 -19.84
N ARG A 27 -7.88 -2.60 -20.59
CA ARG A 27 -9.24 -2.73 -20.03
C ARG A 27 -9.44 -4.08 -19.33
N VAL A 28 -8.86 -5.14 -19.90
CA VAL A 28 -8.90 -6.49 -19.32
C VAL A 28 -8.01 -6.60 -18.08
N SER A 29 -6.85 -5.96 -18.05
CA SER A 29 -5.93 -6.03 -16.91
C SER A 29 -6.27 -5.07 -15.75
N LEU A 30 -6.99 -3.99 -16.03
CA LEU A 30 -7.34 -2.96 -15.04
C LEU A 30 -8.05 -3.50 -13.78
N PRO A 31 -9.09 -4.35 -13.87
CA PRO A 31 -9.73 -4.88 -12.65
C PRO A 31 -8.75 -5.70 -11.81
N THR A 32 -7.91 -6.52 -12.44
CA THR A 32 -6.88 -7.28 -11.74
C THR A 32 -5.87 -6.37 -11.06
N LEU A 33 -5.42 -5.32 -11.75
CA LEU A 33 -4.49 -4.34 -11.19
C LEU A 33 -5.09 -3.64 -9.97
N LEU A 34 -6.36 -3.21 -10.06
CA LEU A 34 -7.06 -2.56 -8.95
C LEU A 34 -7.17 -3.48 -7.73
N VAL A 35 -7.49 -4.76 -7.94
CA VAL A 35 -7.53 -5.75 -6.86
C VAL A 35 -6.16 -5.92 -6.22
N VAL A 36 -5.10 -6.13 -7.02
CA VAL A 36 -3.74 -6.28 -6.49
C VAL A 36 -3.33 -5.07 -5.68
N VAL A 37 -3.55 -3.87 -6.22
CA VAL A 37 -3.21 -2.61 -5.57
C VAL A 37 -3.96 -2.45 -4.25
N ALA A 38 -5.28 -2.66 -4.24
CA ALA A 38 -6.09 -2.58 -3.03
C ALA A 38 -5.66 -3.61 -1.97
N THR A 39 -5.40 -4.85 -2.37
CA THR A 39 -4.97 -5.92 -1.46
C THR A 39 -3.60 -5.64 -0.87
N VAL A 40 -2.62 -5.24 -1.69
CA VAL A 40 -1.26 -4.93 -1.23
C VAL A 40 -1.27 -3.74 -0.29
N TRP A 41 -2.01 -2.67 -0.61
CA TRP A 41 -2.13 -1.50 0.26
C TRP A 41 -2.80 -1.84 1.58
N LEU A 42 -3.87 -2.63 1.57
CA LEU A 42 -4.54 -3.05 2.80
C LEU A 42 -3.64 -3.93 3.65
N ALA A 43 -2.93 -4.89 3.05
CA ALA A 43 -1.99 -5.75 3.76
C ALA A 43 -0.86 -4.93 4.39
N TRP A 44 -0.28 -3.99 3.63
CA TRP A 44 0.74 -3.08 4.15
C TRP A 44 0.22 -2.24 5.31
N TRP A 45 -0.98 -1.66 5.18
CA TRP A 45 -1.60 -0.88 6.26
C TRP A 45 -1.82 -1.69 7.52
N LEU A 46 -2.34 -2.92 7.39
CA LEU A 46 -2.56 -3.81 8.53
C LEU A 46 -1.25 -4.21 9.19
N PHE A 47 -0.22 -4.55 8.40
CA PHE A 47 1.11 -4.83 8.92
C PHE A 47 1.68 -3.63 9.70
N ALA A 48 1.61 -2.43 9.12
CA ALA A 48 2.15 -1.22 9.75
C ALA A 48 1.39 -0.81 11.03
N THR A 49 0.08 -1.07 11.12
CA THR A 49 -0.75 -0.59 12.24
C THR A 49 -1.05 -1.65 13.29
N ARG A 50 -1.10 -2.92 12.92
CA ARG A 50 -1.43 -4.03 13.81
C ARG A 50 -0.28 -4.99 14.02
N GLY A 51 0.72 -4.95 13.16
CA GLY A 51 1.86 -5.85 13.24
C GLY A 51 1.62 -7.18 12.51
N THR A 52 2.41 -8.17 12.87
CA THR A 52 2.42 -9.48 12.20
C THR A 52 1.44 -10.46 12.83
N LEU A 53 1.12 -11.53 12.09
CA LEU A 53 0.31 -12.64 12.60
C LEU A 53 1.02 -13.41 13.74
N ASP A 54 2.34 -13.30 13.84
CA ASP A 54 3.16 -13.91 14.91
C ASP A 54 3.17 -13.07 16.20
N GLY A 55 2.40 -11.99 16.27
CA GLY A 55 2.24 -11.17 17.46
C GLY A 55 3.29 -10.07 17.62
N TYR A 56 4.11 -9.80 16.61
CA TYR A 56 5.01 -8.63 16.63
C TYR A 56 4.18 -7.37 16.34
N PRO A 57 4.13 -6.39 17.25
CA PRO A 57 3.27 -5.21 17.09
C PRO A 57 3.77 -4.31 15.95
N GLY A 58 2.87 -3.56 15.31
CA GLY A 58 3.22 -2.69 14.16
C GLY A 58 4.09 -1.49 14.55
N ASP A 59 4.01 -1.06 15.81
CA ASP A 59 4.79 0.00 16.42
C ASP A 59 5.97 -0.57 17.25
N SER A 60 6.56 -1.68 16.81
CA SER A 60 7.63 -2.38 17.56
C SER A 60 8.90 -1.52 17.79
N GLY A 61 9.01 -0.37 17.13
CA GLY A 61 10.06 0.60 17.38
C GLY A 61 11.43 0.12 16.95
N LEU A 62 12.43 0.57 17.70
CA LEU A 62 13.85 0.27 17.54
C LEU A 62 14.17 -1.14 18.07
N CYS A 63 15.10 -1.84 17.41
CA CYS A 63 15.50 -3.18 17.77
C CYS A 63 16.36 -3.15 19.05
N PRO A 64 16.00 -3.89 20.11
CA PRO A 64 16.81 -3.88 21.33
C PRO A 64 18.23 -4.37 21.02
N VAL A 65 19.24 -3.82 21.72
CA VAL A 65 20.67 -4.16 21.53
C VAL A 65 20.93 -5.67 21.56
N SER A 66 20.15 -6.43 22.34
CA SER A 66 20.25 -7.90 22.42
C SER A 66 19.82 -8.63 21.14
N ASN A 67 19.14 -7.96 20.22
CA ASN A 67 18.59 -8.50 18.97
C ASN A 67 19.23 -7.86 17.72
N VAL A 68 20.25 -7.01 17.89
CA VAL A 68 21.02 -6.42 16.80
C VAL A 68 22.16 -7.38 16.41
N PRO A 69 22.20 -7.90 15.17
CA PRO A 69 23.29 -8.75 14.73
C PRO A 69 24.63 -8.00 14.72
N PRO A 70 25.76 -8.62 15.09
CA PRO A 70 27.07 -7.96 15.11
C PRO A 70 27.52 -7.41 13.75
N GLN A 71 27.01 -7.97 12.66
CA GLN A 71 27.30 -7.56 11.29
C GLN A 71 26.42 -6.41 10.77
N TRP A 72 25.46 -5.92 11.56
CA TRP A 72 24.68 -4.75 11.14
C TRP A 72 25.56 -3.51 11.10
N PRO A 73 25.54 -2.74 10.00
CA PRO A 73 26.28 -1.51 9.93
C PRO A 73 25.65 -0.43 10.81
N ASP A 74 26.49 0.41 11.42
CA ASP A 74 26.13 1.42 12.43
C ASP A 74 25.13 2.50 11.96
N TRP A 75 24.83 2.57 10.66
CA TRP A 75 23.86 3.52 10.11
C TRP A 75 22.42 3.01 10.12
N ILE A 76 22.18 1.72 10.37
CA ILE A 76 20.83 1.19 10.51
C ILE A 76 20.29 1.63 11.86
N PRO A 77 19.12 2.31 11.91
CA PRO A 77 18.50 2.67 13.17
C PRO A 77 18.13 1.40 13.92
N ALA A 78 18.89 1.12 14.98
CA ALA A 78 18.69 0.06 15.94
C ALA A 78 18.02 0.60 17.19
#